data_AF-A0A7V4G6D7-F1
#
_entry.id   AF-A0A7V4G6D7-F1
#
_cell.length_a   1.000
_cell.length_b   1.000
_cell.length_c   1.000
_cell.angle_alpha   90.00
_cell.angle_beta   90.00
_cell.angle_gamma   90.00
#
_symmetry.space_group_name_H-M   'P 1'
#
loop_
_entity.id
_entity.type
_entity.pdbx_description
1 polymer ?
#
loop_
_entity_poly.entity_id
_entity_poly.type
_entity_poly.pdbx_seq_one_letter_code
_entity_poly.pdbx_strand_id
1 'polypeptide(L)'
;NYDTCAGFPDWSKKDMELHRGDKRPYLYSLEELEKAQTYDPLWNAAQRELLTIGKMHGYLRMYWAKKILEWTPSPEEALAFAIYLNDRYELDGRDPNGYTGIAWSIGGVHDRAWGERRIFGKIRYMSFQGCGRKFDVQGYIAAQGG
;
A
#
# COMPACT_ATOMS: atom_id res chain seq x y z
N ASN A 1 -15.37 -0.17 -12.95
CA ASN A 1 -13.98 -0.62 -12.72
C ASN A 1 -13.30 0.30 -11.72
N TYR A 2 -13.68 0.20 -10.44
CA TYR A 2 -13.06 0.97 -9.35
C TYR A 2 -12.18 0.07 -8.46
N ASP A 3 -12.33 -1.24 -8.61
CA ASP A 3 -11.75 -2.34 -7.84
C ASP A 3 -10.78 -3.19 -8.68
N THR A 4 -10.52 -2.80 -9.93
CA THR A 4 -9.64 -3.50 -10.87
C THR A 4 -8.64 -2.55 -11.50
N CYS A 5 -7.47 -3.07 -11.92
CA CYS A 5 -6.43 -2.29 -12.61
C CYS A 5 -6.92 -1.62 -13.91
N ALA A 6 -8.05 -2.07 -14.48
CA ALA A 6 -8.69 -1.42 -15.62
C ALA A 6 -9.13 0.02 -15.33
N GLY A 7 -9.36 0.36 -14.06
CA GLY A 7 -9.69 1.72 -13.60
C GLY A 7 -8.50 2.67 -13.49
N PHE A 8 -7.26 2.18 -13.66
CA PHE A 8 -6.07 3.01 -13.56
C PHE A 8 -5.88 3.87 -14.82
N PRO A 9 -5.27 5.07 -14.68
CA PRO A 9 -4.97 5.92 -15.82
C PRO A 9 -3.99 5.23 -16.79
N ASP A 10 -4.11 5.54 -18.09
CA ASP A 10 -3.34 4.88 -19.14
C ASP A 10 -1.82 4.99 -18.96
N TRP A 11 -1.34 6.10 -18.39
CA TRP A 11 0.08 6.28 -18.11
C TRP A 11 0.57 5.26 -17.07
N SER A 12 -0.23 4.96 -16.04
CA SER A 12 0.13 4.01 -14.99
C SER A 12 0.06 2.58 -15.50
N LYS A 13 -0.97 2.22 -16.27
CA LYS A 13 -1.10 0.86 -16.84
C LYS A 13 0.10 0.51 -17.74
N LYS A 14 0.50 1.43 -18.63
CA LYS A 14 1.66 1.24 -19.52
C LYS A 14 2.96 1.05 -18.74
N ASP A 15 3.11 1.83 -17.68
CA ASP A 15 4.29 1.85 -16.83
C ASP A 15 4.37 0.59 -15.95
N MET A 16 3.25 0.11 -15.42
CA MET A 16 3.16 -1.18 -14.73
C MET A 16 3.55 -2.36 -15.62
N GLU A 17 3.15 -2.37 -16.90
CA GLU A 17 3.58 -3.41 -17.85
C GLU A 17 5.09 -3.39 -18.09
N LEU A 18 5.69 -2.20 -18.21
CA LEU A 18 7.13 -2.04 -18.37
C LEU A 18 7.91 -2.62 -17.18
N HIS A 19 7.39 -2.44 -15.97
CA HIS A 19 8.02 -2.92 -14.73
C HIS A 19 7.52 -4.29 -14.27
N ARG A 20 6.65 -4.98 -15.03
CA ARG A 20 6.09 -6.28 -14.63
C ARG A 20 7.17 -7.36 -14.41
N GLY A 21 8.28 -7.28 -15.15
CA GLY A 21 9.42 -8.18 -15.04
C GLY A 21 10.46 -7.79 -13.96
N ASP A 22 10.27 -6.68 -13.25
CA ASP A 22 11.21 -6.30 -12.19
C ASP A 22 11.21 -7.32 -11.05
N LYS A 23 12.41 -7.73 -10.63
CA LYS A 23 12.57 -8.58 -9.44
C LYS A 23 12.18 -7.78 -8.20
N ARG A 24 11.22 -8.32 -7.44
CA ARG A 24 10.83 -7.79 -6.13
C ARG A 24 11.79 -8.33 -5.08
N PRO A 25 12.35 -7.48 -4.20
CA PRO A 25 13.29 -7.93 -3.16
C PRO A 25 12.61 -8.78 -2.09
N TYR A 26 11.32 -8.55 -1.86
CA TYR A 26 10.49 -9.29 -0.91
C TYR A 26 9.17 -9.63 -1.59
N LEU A 27 8.64 -10.81 -1.28
CA LEU A 27 7.29 -11.23 -1.65
C LEU A 27 6.63 -11.78 -0.40
N TYR A 28 5.50 -11.20 -0.04
CA TYR A 28 4.70 -11.65 1.09
C TYR A 28 3.39 -12.26 0.60
N SER A 29 3.01 -13.36 1.22
CA SER A 29 1.66 -13.91 1.12
C SER A 29 0.64 -12.97 1.78
N LEU A 30 -0.63 -13.14 1.42
CA LEU A 30 -1.71 -12.43 2.09
C LEU A 30 -1.70 -12.68 3.60
N GLU A 31 -1.40 -13.90 4.04
CA GLU A 31 -1.36 -14.26 5.46
C GLU A 31 -0.23 -13.53 6.21
N GLU A 32 0.97 -13.44 5.64
CA GLU A 32 2.09 -12.69 6.23
C GLU A 32 1.79 -11.20 6.33
N LEU A 33 1.19 -10.62 5.28
CA LEU A 33 0.73 -9.23 5.30
C LEU A 33 -0.37 -9.04 6.35
N GLU A 34 -1.39 -9.89 6.36
CA GLU A 34 -2.51 -9.82 7.29
C GLU A 34 -2.04 -9.85 8.75
N LYS A 35 -1.06 -10.71 9.06
CA LYS A 35 -0.49 -10.90 10.40
C LYS A 35 0.61 -9.88 10.76
N ALA A 36 0.86 -8.87 9.93
CA ALA A 36 1.91 -7.87 10.18
C ALA A 36 3.33 -8.47 10.30
N GLN A 37 3.67 -9.42 9.41
CA GLN A 37 4.92 -10.19 9.44
C GLN A 37 5.87 -9.78 8.31
N THR A 38 6.11 -8.48 8.15
CA THR A 38 7.08 -7.96 7.18
C THR A 38 8.39 -7.55 7.84
N TYR A 39 9.41 -7.26 7.04
CA TYR A 39 10.66 -6.70 7.54
C TYR A 39 10.52 -5.24 8.01
N ASP A 40 9.42 -4.56 7.67
CA ASP A 40 9.23 -3.13 7.91
C ASP A 40 8.40 -2.91 9.17
N PRO A 41 9.01 -2.43 10.27
CA PRO A 41 8.31 -2.27 11.54
C PRO A 41 7.23 -1.18 11.49
N LEU A 42 7.37 -0.16 10.62
CA LEU A 42 6.31 0.86 10.45
C LEU A 42 5.10 0.26 9.74
N TRP A 43 5.35 -0.55 8.71
CA TRP A 43 4.26 -1.23 8.01
C TRP A 43 3.54 -2.21 8.95
N ASN A 44 4.30 -2.98 9.73
CA ASN A 44 3.73 -3.90 10.72
C ASN A 44 2.92 -3.15 11.78
N ALA A 45 3.41 -2.03 12.30
CA ALA A 45 2.67 -1.20 13.24
C ALA A 45 1.36 -0.69 12.65
N ALA A 46 1.37 -0.22 11.39
CA ALA A 46 0.17 0.22 10.69
C ALA A 46 -0.85 -0.90 10.51
N GLN A 47 -0.39 -2.10 10.12
CA GLN A 47 -1.25 -3.27 10.02
C GLN A 47 -1.82 -3.68 11.38
N ARG A 48 -1.04 -3.63 12.47
CA ARG A 48 -1.53 -3.93 13.82
C ARG A 48 -2.56 -2.91 14.31
N GLU A 49 -2.36 -1.62 14.03
CA GLU A 49 -3.38 -0.59 14.31
C GLU A 49 -4.69 -0.94 13.61
N LEU A 50 -4.63 -1.33 12.33
CA LEU A 50 -5.79 -1.79 11.59
C LEU A 50 -6.46 -3.01 12.25
N LEU A 51 -5.69 -4.03 12.65
CA LEU A 51 -6.25 -5.23 13.29
C LEU A 51 -6.89 -4.98 14.66
N THR A 52 -6.33 -4.06 15.44
CA THR A 52 -6.71 -3.85 16.85
C THR A 52 -7.75 -2.75 17.03
N ILE A 53 -7.59 -1.64 16.31
CA ILE A 53 -8.44 -0.45 16.42
C ILE A 53 -9.48 -0.42 15.29
N GLY A 54 -9.20 -1.07 14.16
CA GLY A 54 -10.05 -1.01 12.97
C GLY A 54 -10.05 0.37 12.30
N LYS A 55 -9.02 1.19 12.58
CA LYS A 55 -8.85 2.51 11.97
C LYS A 55 -7.38 2.86 11.83
N MET A 56 -6.80 2.62 10.65
CA MET A 56 -5.42 3.01 10.38
C MET A 56 -5.29 4.52 10.18
N HIS A 57 -4.22 5.12 10.70
CA HIS A 57 -3.88 6.52 10.47
C HIS A 57 -3.86 6.86 8.97
N GLY A 58 -4.60 7.90 8.56
CA GLY A 58 -4.84 8.19 7.13
C GLY A 58 -3.58 8.40 6.30
N TYR A 59 -2.53 9.01 6.86
CA TYR A 59 -1.24 9.13 6.17
C TYR A 59 -0.56 7.77 5.93
N LEU A 60 -0.74 6.83 6.86
CA LEU A 60 -0.15 5.49 6.80
C LEU A 60 -0.93 4.55 5.90
N ARG A 61 -2.23 4.75 5.66
CA ARG A 61 -2.97 4.00 4.62
C ARG A 61 -2.28 4.10 3.25
N MET A 62 -1.77 5.29 2.90
CA MET A 62 -0.99 5.50 1.67
C MET A 62 0.32 4.72 1.66
N TYR A 63 1.07 4.79 2.77
CA TYR A 63 2.33 4.06 2.94
C TYR A 63 2.10 2.56 2.82
N TRP A 64 1.11 2.08 3.55
CA TRP A 64 0.71 0.69 3.66
C TRP A 64 0.34 0.10 2.30
N ALA A 65 -0.55 0.74 1.54
CA ALA A 65 -0.98 0.26 0.23
C ALA A 65 0.16 0.28 -0.81
N LYS A 66 1.04 1.28 -0.76
CA LYS A 66 2.22 1.36 -1.65
C LYS A 66 3.23 0.25 -1.37
N LYS A 67 3.37 -0.16 -0.12
CA LYS A 67 4.23 -1.28 0.25
C LYS A 67 3.66 -2.62 -0.17
N ILE A 68 2.34 -2.80 -0.15
CA ILE A 68 1.71 -3.98 -0.74
C ILE A 68 2.09 -4.08 -2.23
N LEU A 69 2.03 -2.99 -3.01
CA LEU A 69 2.52 -2.98 -4.40
C LEU A 69 4.01 -3.37 -4.52
N GLU A 70 4.85 -2.95 -3.58
CA GLU A 70 6.29 -3.27 -3.60
C GLU A 70 6.57 -4.76 -3.32
N TRP A 71 5.68 -5.43 -2.58
CA TRP A 71 5.92 -6.75 -2.00
C TRP A 71 4.94 -7.83 -2.47
N THR A 72 4.19 -7.58 -3.54
CA THR A 72 3.38 -8.60 -4.22
C THR A 72 3.91 -8.90 -5.62
N PRO A 73 3.57 -10.07 -6.20
CA PRO A 73 4.02 -10.47 -7.53
C PRO A 73 3.50 -9.57 -8.66
N SER A 74 2.36 -8.91 -8.45
CA SER A 74 1.71 -8.10 -9.48
C SER A 74 0.88 -6.95 -8.89
N PRO A 75 0.62 -5.88 -9.68
CA PRO A 75 -0.31 -4.82 -9.28
C PRO A 75 -1.74 -5.34 -9.03
N GLU A 76 -2.16 -6.36 -9.77
CA GLU A 76 -3.46 -7.01 -9.61
C GLU A 76 -3.59 -7.69 -8.24
N GLU A 77 -2.58 -8.47 -7.84
CA GLU A 77 -2.53 -9.08 -6.50
C GLU A 77 -2.42 -8.02 -5.40
N ALA A 78 -1.62 -6.98 -5.61
CA ALA A 78 -1.52 -5.88 -4.65
C ALA A 78 -2.87 -5.20 -4.41
N LEU A 79 -3.60 -4.91 -5.49
CA LEU A 79 -4.92 -4.30 -5.42
C LEU A 79 -5.90 -5.22 -4.67
N ALA A 80 -5.92 -6.52 -5.02
CA ALA A 80 -6.79 -7.49 -4.37
C ALA A 80 -6.49 -7.63 -2.86
N PHE A 81 -5.21 -7.71 -2.48
CA PHE A 81 -4.80 -7.82 -1.08
C PHE A 81 -5.12 -6.57 -0.29
N ALA A 82 -4.83 -5.38 -0.86
CA ALA A 82 -5.14 -4.12 -0.20
C ALA A 82 -6.65 -3.93 0.00
N ILE A 83 -7.48 -4.27 -0.99
CA ILE A 83 -8.94 -4.23 -0.88
C ILE A 83 -9.43 -5.21 0.18
N TYR A 84 -8.96 -6.47 0.15
CA TYR A 84 -9.37 -7.48 1.12
C TYR A 84 -9.07 -7.03 2.55
N LEU A 85 -7.84 -6.58 2.83
CA LEU A 85 -7.43 -6.19 4.18
C LEU A 85 -8.18 -4.92 4.64
N ASN A 86 -8.37 -3.93 3.75
CA ASN A 86 -9.14 -2.73 4.06
C ASN A 86 -10.59 -3.10 4.41
N ASP A 87 -11.27 -3.86 3.55
CA ASP A 87 -12.70 -4.17 3.72
C ASP A 87 -12.97 -5.11 4.90
N ARG A 88 -11.99 -5.94 5.25
CA ARG A 88 -12.09 -6.91 6.35
C ARG A 88 -11.91 -6.27 7.73
N TYR A 89 -11.08 -5.23 7.84
CA TYR A 89 -10.62 -4.72 9.14
C TYR A 89 -10.90 -3.24 9.37
N GLU A 90 -10.98 -2.39 8.34
CA GLU A 90 -11.34 -0.98 8.54
C GLU A 90 -12.83 -0.89 8.92
N LEU A 91 -13.12 -0.20 10.03
CA LEU A 91 -14.49 0.12 10.43
C LEU A 91 -15.17 1.04 9.43
N ASP A 92 -14.39 1.86 8.72
CA ASP A 92 -14.81 2.68 7.57
C ASP A 92 -14.50 2.03 6.22
N GLY A 93 -14.21 0.72 6.20
CA GLY A 93 -13.99 -0.08 5.00
C GLY A 93 -15.27 -0.30 4.19
N ARG A 94 -15.13 -0.92 3.00
CA ARG A 94 -16.23 -1.11 2.02
C ARG A 94 -16.93 0.20 1.62
N ASP A 95 -16.13 1.26 1.59
CA ASP A 95 -16.55 2.61 1.25
C ASP A 95 -15.82 3.07 -0.03
N PRO A 96 -16.46 3.88 -0.90
CA PRO A 96 -15.82 4.44 -2.09
C PRO A 96 -14.49 5.15 -1.83
N ASN A 97 -14.30 5.75 -0.65
CA ASN A 97 -13.04 6.39 -0.28
C ASN A 97 -11.91 5.36 -0.09
N GLY A 98 -12.23 4.17 0.42
CA GLY A 98 -11.27 3.07 0.55
C GLY A 98 -10.74 2.62 -0.81
N TYR A 99 -11.65 2.30 -1.74
CA TYR A 99 -11.27 1.92 -3.11
C TYR A 99 -10.49 3.01 -3.83
N THR A 100 -10.94 4.27 -3.71
CA THR A 100 -10.25 5.40 -4.35
C THR A 100 -8.88 5.65 -3.75
N GLY A 101 -8.72 5.52 -2.42
CA GLY A 101 -7.43 5.66 -1.74
C GLY A 101 -6.44 4.56 -2.10
N ILE A 102 -6.91 3.32 -2.25
CA ILE A 102 -6.09 2.19 -2.70
C ILE A 102 -5.70 2.38 -4.18
N ALA A 103 -6.66 2.74 -5.04
CA ALA A 103 -6.41 2.99 -6.45
C ALA A 103 -5.46 4.20 -6.68
N TRP A 104 -5.55 5.23 -5.84
CA TRP A 104 -4.57 6.33 -5.79
C TRP A 104 -3.18 5.81 -5.40
N SER A 105 -3.11 4.96 -4.38
CA SER A 105 -1.85 4.47 -3.84
C SER A 105 -1.12 3.53 -4.79
N ILE A 106 -1.84 2.59 -5.40
CA ILE A 106 -1.30 1.53 -6.26
C ILE A 106 -1.26 1.96 -7.72
N GLY A 107 -2.35 2.53 -8.24
CA GLY A 107 -2.54 2.85 -9.65
C GLY A 107 -2.39 4.32 -10.02
N GLY A 108 -2.12 5.21 -9.06
CA GLY A 108 -1.97 6.64 -9.33
C GLY A 108 -3.25 7.31 -9.82
N VAL A 109 -4.43 6.74 -9.52
CA VAL A 109 -5.72 7.39 -9.79
C VAL A 109 -5.78 8.73 -9.06
N HIS A 110 -6.11 9.82 -9.75
CA HIS A 110 -6.05 11.19 -9.24
C HIS A 110 -4.66 11.68 -8.78
N ASP A 111 -3.58 10.96 -9.10
CA ASP A 111 -2.20 11.45 -8.96
C ASP A 111 -1.58 11.72 -10.34
N ARG A 112 -0.40 12.34 -10.34
CA ARG A 112 0.45 12.50 -11.53
C ARG A 112 1.57 11.48 -11.54
N ALA A 113 2.24 11.35 -12.68
CA ALA A 113 3.48 10.58 -12.79
C ALA A 113 4.64 11.22 -11.99
N TRP A 114 5.43 10.39 -11.33
CA TRP A 114 6.63 10.75 -10.56
C TRP A 114 7.90 10.22 -11.24
N GLY A 115 9.06 10.43 -10.61
CA GLY A 115 10.32 9.87 -11.08
C GLY A 115 10.25 8.35 -11.14
N GLU A 116 10.77 7.77 -12.22
CA GLU A 116 10.72 6.34 -12.49
C GLU A 116 11.59 5.54 -11.50
N ARG A 117 11.06 4.41 -11.03
CA ARG A 117 11.73 3.52 -10.09
C ARG A 117 11.36 2.08 -10.39
N ARG A 118 12.28 1.15 -10.14
CA ARG A 118 11.98 -0.29 -10.26
C ARG A 118 10.73 -0.65 -9.46
N ILE A 119 9.94 -1.59 -9.98
CA ILE A 119 8.66 -2.07 -9.43
C ILE A 119 7.53 -1.03 -9.51
N PHE A 120 7.75 0.19 -9.01
CA PHE A 120 6.73 1.25 -9.00
C PHE A 120 6.54 1.97 -10.34
N GLY A 121 7.55 1.90 -11.20
CA GLY A 121 7.75 2.85 -12.29
C GLY A 121 7.53 4.28 -11.81
N LYS A 122 6.52 4.96 -12.35
CA LYS A 122 6.18 6.36 -12.09
C LYS A 122 5.10 6.55 -11.02
N ILE A 123 4.65 5.48 -10.36
CA ILE A 123 3.80 5.61 -9.18
C ILE A 123 4.56 6.34 -8.07
N ARG A 124 3.90 7.25 -7.36
CA ARG A 124 4.50 7.97 -6.24
C ARG A 124 5.06 6.99 -5.21
N TYR A 125 6.36 7.05 -4.96
CA TYR A 125 7.02 6.24 -3.94
C TYR A 125 6.94 6.89 -2.55
N MET A 126 6.85 6.06 -1.51
CA MET A 126 6.98 6.48 -0.10
C MET A 126 7.98 5.57 0.61
N SER A 127 8.93 6.17 1.33
CA SER A 127 9.95 5.45 2.10
C SER A 127 9.73 5.57 3.60
N PHE A 128 10.20 4.58 4.36
CA PHE A 128 10.25 4.61 5.82
C PHE A 128 10.90 5.91 6.34
N GLN A 129 12.08 6.25 5.80
CA GLN A 129 12.79 7.49 6.15
C GLN A 129 11.99 8.76 5.83
N GLY A 130 11.20 8.73 4.75
CA GLY A 130 10.31 9.82 4.38
C GLY A 130 9.16 10.02 5.36
N CYS A 131 8.63 8.93 5.93
CA CYS A 131 7.62 8.99 7.00
C CYS A 131 8.19 9.59 8.29
N GLY A 132 9.41 9.21 8.68
CA GLY A 132 10.07 9.71 9.89
C GLY A 132 10.37 11.22 9.88
N ARG A 133 10.37 11.86 8.72
CA ARG A 133 10.49 13.33 8.60
C ARG A 133 9.16 14.08 8.79
N LYS A 134 8.03 13.37 8.80
CA LYS A 134 6.69 13.97 8.87
C LYS A 134 5.99 13.78 10.20
N PHE A 135 6.27 12.71 10.92
CA PHE A 135 5.70 12.44 12.25
C PHE A 135 6.61 11.49 13.05
N ASP A 136 6.31 11.35 14.34
CA ASP A 136 7.05 10.45 15.23
C ASP A 136 6.74 8.97 14.93
N VAL A 137 7.50 8.42 13.99
CA VAL A 137 7.43 7.01 13.58
C VAL A 137 7.80 6.07 14.74
N GLN A 138 8.73 6.46 15.62
CA GLN A 138 9.16 5.59 16.72
C GLN A 138 8.09 5.51 17.80
N GLY A 139 7.49 6.64 18.17
CA GLY A 139 6.34 6.69 19.07
C GLY A 139 5.15 5.92 18.51
N TYR A 140 4.88 6.03 17.20
CA TYR A 140 3.82 5.26 16.54
C TYR A 140 4.06 3.75 16.60
N ILE A 141 5.28 3.27 16.28
CA ILE A 141 5.62 1.85 16.36
C ILE A 141 5.50 1.32 17.80
N ALA A 142 6.00 2.08 18.77
CA ALA A 142 5.93 1.70 20.18
C ALA A 142 4.48 1.55 20.67
N ALA A 143 3.57 2.42 20.21
CA ALA A 143 2.16 2.36 20.58
C ALA A 143 1.44 1.10 20.06
N GLN A 144 1.94 0.48 18.99
CA GLN A 144 1.33 -0.70 18.33
C GLN A 144 2.04 -2.02 18.69
N GLY A 145 2.73 -2.06 19.83
CA GLY A 145 3.25 -3.29 20.41
C GLY A 145 4.55 -3.82 19.83
N GLY A 146 5.45 -2.93 19.35
CA GLY A 146 6.87 -3.20 19.06
C GLY A 146 7.18 -4.55 18.43
#